data_AF-A0A2T3W5P0-F1
#
_entry.id   AF-A0A2T3W5P0-F1
#
_cell.length_a   1.000
_cell.length_b   1.000
_cell.length_c   1.000
_cell.angle_alpha   90.00
_cell.angle_beta   90.00
_cell.angle_gamma   90.00
#
_symmetry.space_group_name_H-M   'P 1'
#
loop_
_entity.id
_entity.type
_entity.pdbx_description
1 polymer ?
#
loop_
_entity_poly.entity_id
_entity_poly.type
_entity_poly.pdbx_seq_one_letter_code
_entity_poly.pdbx_strand_id
1 'polypeptide(L)'
;MPRLPLVSRLPLALSLLTLALLAPTAAAQNERPAPVKTSTQTCGAYTLKLSENGFGDPEDRVSLVRGGTTYATVSDIAVSVDWCRDVTGDGVPEVLLAGFSGGAHCCFTHTLYSLSTPPRKLLSVFSAHSETITPRQLDGKGPLELLVSDWRFAYAYGLSFAESVPLLNVYAYVGGQYVDRSRAFPGTLRGFLTRQVTNQTGGGEVLADYATLLAIGKSGEAQAFVQGLPARFRAWLTNYGPDIRHAMNDYGLSDWPLRAGAPFSAARMGLGGSFSAPNQREYLGMVGGGTQATLRLYRAQGAQVVAGPALMTVPARQPDPYYLDTAWAPVATVRRATGRDDLLVRDERSGGMRYVAYRVSPGRLTELQDDPLAVTARMLGDLSTLSKHVGASFTQTTPPRTAAQRAEVQRRIDVAAARAQPWLNLAANADIPARALGSLTFSGLDLTVDRPDQARVVAPISLGLNDARTNSEDIEGERYTLTVNLVRSARGWAVKDWTLDERGGELYEEE
;
A
#
# COMPACT_ATOMS: atom_id res chain seq x y z
N MET A 1 -2.65 -69.74 -38.60
CA MET A 1 -1.30 -69.82 -39.19
C MET A 1 -0.40 -68.81 -38.51
N PRO A 2 0.88 -69.16 -38.29
CA PRO A 2 1.67 -68.85 -37.09
C PRO A 2 2.83 -67.87 -37.43
N ARG A 3 3.61 -67.31 -36.49
CA ARG A 3 4.73 -67.98 -35.79
C ARG A 3 5.40 -67.01 -34.78
N LEU A 4 5.50 -67.43 -33.52
CA LEU A 4 6.67 -67.26 -32.63
C LEU A 4 7.92 -67.95 -33.24
N PRO A 5 9.18 -67.89 -32.72
CA PRO A 5 9.76 -67.33 -31.48
C PRO A 5 11.09 -66.54 -31.77
N LEU A 6 11.96 -66.07 -30.85
CA LEU A 6 12.87 -66.84 -30.01
C LEU A 6 13.76 -65.93 -29.13
N VAL A 7 14.03 -66.47 -27.94
CA VAL A 7 14.88 -66.02 -26.84
C VAL A 7 16.38 -66.19 -27.17
N SER A 8 17.24 -65.27 -26.70
CA SER A 8 18.65 -65.54 -26.36
C SER A 8 19.23 -64.34 -25.57
N ARG A 9 19.29 -64.42 -24.24
CA ARG A 9 20.50 -64.63 -23.41
C ARG A 9 21.66 -63.62 -23.60
N LEU A 10 21.86 -62.84 -22.53
CA LEU A 10 23.02 -62.08 -22.02
C LEU A 10 24.41 -62.32 -22.67
N PRO A 11 25.29 -61.29 -22.71
CA PRO A 11 26.10 -61.00 -21.52
C PRO A 11 26.23 -59.52 -21.13
N LEU A 12 26.45 -59.31 -19.83
CA LEU A 12 27.03 -58.11 -19.23
C LEU A 12 28.29 -57.70 -20.03
N ALA A 13 28.28 -56.49 -20.58
CA ALA A 13 29.48 -55.75 -20.92
C ALA A 13 29.49 -54.46 -20.10
N LEU A 14 30.34 -54.44 -19.08
CA LEU A 14 30.75 -53.23 -18.37
C LEU A 14 31.27 -52.23 -19.41
N SER A 15 30.44 -51.22 -19.71
CA SER A 15 30.90 -50.02 -20.41
C SER A 15 31.12 -48.95 -19.36
N LEU A 16 32.38 -48.83 -18.94
CA LEU A 16 32.90 -47.68 -18.20
C LEU A 16 32.72 -46.45 -19.08
N LEU A 17 31.60 -45.74 -18.93
CA LEU A 17 31.48 -44.37 -19.41
C LEU A 17 32.35 -43.51 -18.50
N THR A 18 33.50 -43.12 -19.01
CA THR A 18 34.32 -42.03 -18.49
C THR A 18 33.50 -40.74 -18.50
N LEU A 19 32.87 -40.41 -17.37
CA LEU A 19 32.44 -39.05 -17.09
C LEU A 19 33.71 -38.19 -17.08
N ALA A 20 33.94 -37.47 -18.18
CA ALA A 20 34.85 -36.35 -18.18
C ALA A 20 34.35 -35.36 -17.11
N LEU A 21 35.11 -35.25 -16.03
CA LEU A 21 35.02 -34.17 -15.07
C LEU A 21 35.19 -32.85 -15.85
N LEU A 22 34.08 -32.24 -16.25
CA LEU A 22 34.02 -30.79 -16.41
C LEU A 22 34.24 -30.25 -15.00
N ALA A 23 35.51 -30.02 -14.66
CA ALA A 23 35.85 -29.19 -13.52
C ALA A 23 35.05 -27.90 -13.68
N PRO A 24 34.27 -27.48 -12.68
CA PRO A 24 33.77 -26.11 -12.68
C PRO A 24 35.03 -25.25 -12.74
N THR A 25 35.22 -24.54 -13.85
CA THR A 25 36.16 -23.43 -13.87
C THR A 25 35.65 -22.47 -12.81
N ALA A 26 36.22 -22.58 -11.62
CA ALA A 26 36.17 -21.58 -10.58
C ALA A 26 36.96 -20.36 -11.08
N ALA A 27 36.45 -19.72 -12.13
CA ALA A 27 36.70 -18.33 -12.43
C ALA A 27 35.54 -17.54 -11.82
N ALA A 28 35.42 -17.62 -10.49
CA ALA A 28 34.84 -16.50 -9.76
C ALA A 28 35.79 -15.34 -10.02
N GLN A 29 35.36 -14.46 -10.93
CA GLN A 29 36.11 -13.32 -11.42
C GLN A 29 36.72 -12.54 -10.24
N ASN A 30 38.04 -12.52 -10.16
CA ASN A 30 38.79 -11.43 -9.53
C ASN A 30 38.66 -10.15 -10.39
N GLU A 31 37.42 -9.78 -10.76
CA GLU A 31 37.16 -8.50 -11.39
C GLU A 31 37.30 -7.44 -10.29
N ARG A 32 38.37 -6.65 -10.39
CA ARG A 32 38.46 -5.42 -9.61
C ARG A 32 37.18 -4.63 -9.89
N PRO A 33 36.46 -4.16 -8.84
CA PRO A 33 35.30 -3.31 -9.03
C PRO A 33 35.65 -2.18 -10.00
N ALA A 34 34.77 -1.92 -10.97
CA ALA A 34 34.94 -0.80 -11.88
C ALA A 34 35.10 0.49 -11.04
N PRO A 35 36.00 1.40 -11.43
CA PRO A 35 36.18 2.64 -10.68
C PRO A 35 34.88 3.45 -10.70
N VAL A 36 34.51 4.01 -9.53
CA VAL A 36 33.36 4.91 -9.39
C VAL A 36 33.50 6.06 -10.39
N LYS A 37 32.58 6.13 -11.34
CA LYS A 37 32.51 7.20 -12.34
C LYS A 37 32.02 8.46 -11.66
N THR A 38 32.74 9.57 -11.82
CA THR A 38 32.33 10.87 -11.27
C THR A 38 32.08 11.84 -12.40
N SER A 39 30.95 12.54 -12.36
CA SER A 39 30.63 13.63 -13.29
C SER A 39 30.15 14.86 -12.53
N THR A 40 30.23 16.02 -13.16
CA THR A 40 29.75 17.27 -12.60
C THR A 40 28.96 18.06 -13.63
N GLN A 41 27.95 18.77 -13.15
CA GLN A 41 27.23 19.77 -13.93
C GLN A 41 26.83 20.94 -13.04
N THR A 42 26.57 22.10 -13.64
CA THR A 42 26.16 23.29 -12.91
C THR A 42 24.65 23.49 -12.99
N CYS A 43 24.05 23.95 -11.89
CA CYS A 43 22.68 24.40 -11.84
C CYS A 43 22.63 25.64 -10.93
N GLY A 44 22.33 26.80 -11.52
CA GLY A 44 22.49 28.08 -10.82
C GLY A 44 23.90 28.26 -10.23
N ALA A 45 23.96 28.60 -8.94
CA ALA A 45 25.22 28.79 -8.22
C ALA A 45 25.83 27.49 -7.62
N TYR A 46 25.25 26.33 -7.92
CA TYR A 46 25.67 25.04 -7.36
C TYR A 46 26.30 24.15 -8.42
N THR A 47 27.30 23.38 -8.00
CA THR A 47 27.84 22.24 -8.73
C THR A 47 27.14 20.98 -8.22
N LEU A 48 26.46 20.29 -9.11
CA LEU A 48 25.91 18.96 -8.87
C LEU A 48 27.01 17.94 -9.16
N LYS A 49 27.46 17.20 -8.14
CA LYS A 49 28.48 16.16 -8.28
C LYS A 49 27.81 14.79 -8.24
N LEU A 50 27.86 14.08 -9.37
CA LEU A 50 27.40 12.69 -9.49
C LEU A 50 28.56 11.74 -9.23
N SER A 51 28.33 10.70 -8.43
CA SER A 51 29.21 9.53 -8.32
C SER A 51 28.38 8.29 -8.60
N GLU A 52 28.77 7.51 -9.60
CA GLU A 52 28.06 6.35 -10.12
C GLU A 52 28.96 5.11 -9.99
N ASN A 53 28.45 4.07 -9.36
CA ASN A 53 29.12 2.80 -9.07
C ASN A 53 28.41 1.60 -9.70
N GLY A 54 27.42 1.86 -10.57
CA GLY A 54 26.80 0.83 -11.42
C GLY A 54 26.16 -0.29 -10.60
N PHE A 55 25.30 0.08 -9.64
CA PHE A 55 24.59 -0.83 -8.72
C PHE A 55 25.48 -1.50 -7.65
N GLY A 56 26.77 -1.18 -7.56
CA GLY A 56 27.68 -1.70 -6.54
C GLY A 56 27.74 -0.85 -5.26
N ASP A 57 28.48 -1.33 -4.25
CA ASP A 57 28.78 -0.57 -3.02
C ASP A 57 30.04 0.30 -3.16
N PRO A 58 30.01 1.58 -2.74
CA PRO A 58 28.86 2.30 -2.18
C PRO A 58 27.84 2.72 -3.26
N GLU A 59 26.60 2.96 -2.84
CA GLU A 59 25.51 3.53 -3.65
C GLU A 59 25.91 4.78 -4.47
N ASP A 60 25.18 4.98 -5.57
CA ASP A 60 25.28 6.18 -6.38
C ASP A 60 24.81 7.40 -5.60
N ARG A 61 25.36 8.58 -5.91
CA ARG A 61 25.05 9.82 -5.19
C ARG A 61 25.08 11.07 -6.07
N VAL A 62 24.17 11.99 -5.78
CA VAL A 62 24.21 13.38 -6.25
C VAL A 62 24.40 14.32 -5.06
N SER A 63 25.46 15.11 -5.07
CA SER A 63 25.71 16.13 -4.06
C SER A 63 25.55 17.55 -4.62
N LEU A 64 24.84 18.41 -3.89
CA LEU A 64 24.74 19.86 -4.15
C LEU A 64 25.91 20.56 -3.46
N VAL A 65 26.87 21.04 -4.24
CA VAL A 65 28.11 21.64 -3.75
C VAL A 65 28.18 23.12 -4.14
N ARG A 66 28.54 23.99 -3.20
CA ARG A 66 28.86 25.40 -3.48
C ARG A 66 30.00 25.88 -2.61
N GLY A 67 30.98 26.56 -3.21
CA GLY A 67 32.16 27.06 -2.49
C GLY A 67 32.92 25.95 -1.75
N GLY A 68 32.96 24.74 -2.32
CA GLY A 68 33.59 23.56 -1.69
C GLY A 68 32.77 22.90 -0.58
N THR A 69 31.62 23.47 -0.19
CA THR A 69 30.74 22.91 0.85
C THR A 69 29.61 22.09 0.21
N THR A 70 29.42 20.86 0.68
CA THR A 70 28.24 20.03 0.33
C THR A 70 27.07 20.41 1.22
N TYR A 71 25.96 20.83 0.62
CA TYR A 71 24.76 21.24 1.34
C TYR A 71 23.69 20.15 1.41
N ALA A 72 23.63 19.27 0.41
CA ALA A 72 22.71 18.15 0.36
C ALA A 72 23.31 17.02 -0.47
N THR A 73 22.92 15.78 -0.14
CA THR A 73 23.22 14.59 -0.93
C THR A 73 21.96 13.74 -1.03
N VAL A 74 21.67 13.25 -2.23
CA VAL A 74 20.73 12.16 -2.48
C VAL A 74 21.57 10.94 -2.87
N SER A 75 21.29 9.80 -2.26
CA SER A 75 21.93 8.52 -2.57
C SER A 75 20.86 7.47 -2.78
N ASP A 76 21.11 6.57 -3.73
CA ASP A 76 20.27 5.41 -4.02
C ASP A 76 21.07 4.43 -4.90
N ILE A 77 20.49 3.28 -5.22
CA ILE A 77 21.10 2.28 -6.11
C ILE A 77 21.50 2.90 -7.47
N ALA A 78 20.65 3.77 -8.02
CA ALA A 78 21.02 4.68 -9.10
C ALA A 78 20.41 6.06 -8.85
N VAL A 79 21.09 7.12 -9.27
CA VAL A 79 20.59 8.49 -9.14
C VAL A 79 20.77 9.29 -10.43
N SER A 80 19.86 10.21 -10.69
CA SER A 80 19.91 11.12 -11.83
C SER A 80 19.55 12.55 -11.43
N VAL A 81 19.94 13.49 -12.28
CA VAL A 81 19.40 14.84 -12.29
C VAL A 81 18.44 14.93 -13.46
N ASP A 82 17.15 15.07 -13.17
CA ASP A 82 16.12 15.10 -14.21
C ASP A 82 16.12 16.45 -14.92
N TRP A 83 16.05 17.54 -14.14
CA TRP A 83 16.07 18.88 -14.67
C TRP A 83 16.54 19.93 -13.66
N CYS A 84 16.98 21.06 -14.19
CA CYS A 84 17.37 22.25 -13.48
C CYS A 84 16.66 23.46 -14.11
N ARG A 85 15.70 24.08 -13.40
CA ARG A 85 14.98 25.28 -13.87
C ARG A 85 14.21 25.95 -12.75
N ASP A 86 13.89 27.23 -12.93
CA ASP A 86 12.98 27.95 -12.04
C ASP A 86 11.54 27.44 -12.25
N VAL A 87 10.98 26.77 -11.23
CA VAL A 87 9.59 26.34 -11.21
C VAL A 87 8.75 27.13 -10.22
N THR A 88 9.39 27.88 -9.32
CA THR A 88 8.69 28.71 -8.33
C THR A 88 8.39 30.12 -8.83
N GLY A 89 9.05 30.56 -9.91
CA GLY A 89 8.92 31.87 -10.52
C GLY A 89 9.61 32.99 -9.73
N ASP A 90 10.51 32.67 -8.80
CA ASP A 90 11.21 33.65 -7.96
C ASP A 90 12.60 34.04 -8.49
N GLY A 91 13.00 33.51 -9.65
CA GLY A 91 14.30 33.74 -10.28
C GLY A 91 15.43 32.87 -9.72
N VAL A 92 15.17 32.01 -8.74
CA VAL A 92 16.09 30.99 -8.24
C VAL A 92 15.77 29.65 -8.92
N PRO A 93 16.74 28.96 -9.54
CA PRO A 93 16.46 27.67 -10.14
C PRO A 93 16.25 26.60 -9.06
N GLU A 94 15.35 25.65 -9.36
CA GLU A 94 15.23 24.39 -8.66
C GLU A 94 15.95 23.27 -9.41
N VAL A 95 16.41 22.26 -8.68
CA VAL A 95 16.92 21.01 -9.22
C VAL A 95 16.06 19.84 -8.76
N LEU A 96 15.56 19.05 -9.72
CA LEU A 96 14.91 17.78 -9.46
C LEU A 96 15.93 16.65 -9.57
N LEU A 97 16.05 15.88 -8.50
CA LEU A 97 16.86 14.68 -8.41
C LEU A 97 15.95 13.46 -8.35
N ALA A 98 16.31 12.38 -9.03
CA ALA A 98 15.64 11.09 -8.90
C ALA A 98 16.62 10.06 -8.31
N GLY A 99 16.13 9.26 -7.37
CA GLY A 99 16.77 8.02 -6.91
C GLY A 99 15.94 6.83 -7.37
N PHE A 100 16.60 5.74 -7.73
CA PHE A 100 16.01 4.48 -8.17
C PHE A 100 16.59 3.35 -7.32
N SER A 101 15.72 2.66 -6.59
CA SER A 101 16.10 1.61 -5.64
C SER A 101 16.23 0.22 -6.27
N GLY A 102 16.41 0.11 -7.59
CA GLY A 102 16.73 -1.16 -8.25
C GLY A 102 15.57 -2.10 -8.56
N GLY A 103 14.30 -1.66 -8.46
CA GLY A 103 13.15 -2.49 -8.83
C GLY A 103 13.01 -2.66 -10.35
N ALA A 104 12.57 -3.83 -10.84
CA ALA A 104 12.57 -4.18 -12.27
C ALA A 104 11.89 -3.16 -13.21
N HIS A 105 10.92 -2.41 -12.71
CA HIS A 105 10.17 -1.37 -13.44
C HIS A 105 9.65 -0.28 -12.49
N CYS A 106 10.23 -0.13 -11.29
CA CYS A 106 9.67 0.68 -10.21
C CYS A 106 10.72 1.39 -9.36
N CYS A 107 10.16 2.16 -8.44
CA CYS A 107 10.73 2.55 -7.17
C CYS A 107 11.60 3.80 -7.26
N PHE A 108 11.09 4.77 -8.00
CA PHE A 108 11.62 6.12 -8.06
C PHE A 108 11.20 6.95 -6.85
N THR A 109 12.18 7.67 -6.30
CA THR A 109 11.96 8.75 -5.35
C THR A 109 12.50 10.05 -5.94
N HIS A 110 11.65 11.06 -6.02
CA HIS A 110 12.05 12.38 -6.50
C HIS A 110 12.22 13.36 -5.34
N THR A 111 13.32 14.09 -5.35
CA THR A 111 13.59 15.17 -4.40
C THR A 111 13.85 16.48 -5.15
N LEU A 112 13.06 17.51 -4.85
CA LEU A 112 13.22 18.84 -5.42
C LEU A 112 13.89 19.77 -4.41
N TYR A 113 14.95 20.44 -4.83
CA TYR A 113 15.61 21.49 -4.06
C TYR A 113 15.51 22.83 -4.79
N SER A 114 15.08 23.88 -4.09
CA SER A 114 15.38 25.26 -4.49
C SER A 114 16.84 25.55 -4.22
N LEU A 115 17.53 26.14 -5.18
CA LEU A 115 18.94 26.50 -5.08
C LEU A 115 19.15 27.89 -4.48
N SER A 116 18.29 28.24 -3.52
CA SER A 116 18.52 29.34 -2.59
C SER A 116 19.82 29.13 -1.82
N THR A 117 20.25 30.12 -1.04
CA THR A 117 21.47 30.01 -0.21
C THR A 117 21.10 30.12 1.27
N PRO A 118 21.12 29.03 2.05
CA PRO A 118 21.38 27.62 1.68
C PRO A 118 20.25 27.00 0.83
N PRO A 119 20.49 25.86 0.13
CA PRO A 119 19.47 25.22 -0.68
C PRO A 119 18.39 24.64 0.21
N ARG A 120 17.15 24.61 -0.28
CA ARG A 120 15.97 24.24 0.49
C ARG A 120 15.20 23.12 -0.20
N LYS A 121 14.96 22.02 0.51
CA LYS A 121 14.10 20.94 0.01
C LYS A 121 12.66 21.45 -0.09
N LEU A 122 12.06 21.34 -1.27
CA LEU A 122 10.69 21.78 -1.57
C LEU A 122 9.70 20.63 -1.70
N LEU A 123 10.18 19.45 -2.12
CA LEU A 123 9.40 18.25 -2.34
C LEU A 123 10.27 17.01 -2.11
N SER A 124 9.67 15.95 -1.57
CA SER A 124 10.21 14.60 -1.55
C SER A 124 9.04 13.65 -1.72
N VAL A 125 9.02 12.87 -2.79
CA VAL A 125 7.89 11.98 -3.12
C VAL A 125 8.39 10.66 -3.67
N PHE A 126 7.82 9.56 -3.17
CA PHE A 126 7.94 8.25 -3.80
C PHE A 126 6.96 8.20 -4.98
N SER A 127 7.49 8.27 -6.20
CA SER A 127 6.72 8.33 -7.44
C SER A 127 6.55 6.95 -8.10
N ALA A 128 7.01 5.90 -7.41
CA ALA A 128 6.88 4.50 -7.78
C ALA A 128 7.38 4.24 -9.20
N HIS A 129 6.50 4.06 -10.18
CA HIS A 129 6.85 3.71 -11.56
C HIS A 129 7.05 4.93 -12.48
N SER A 130 7.11 6.13 -11.92
CA SER A 130 7.33 7.35 -12.70
C SER A 130 8.81 7.68 -12.71
N GLU A 131 9.45 7.69 -13.87
CA GLU A 131 10.86 8.07 -13.98
C GLU A 131 11.07 9.58 -13.78
N THR A 132 10.04 10.40 -14.04
CA THR A 132 10.16 11.85 -13.97
C THR A 132 8.92 12.56 -13.42
N ILE A 133 9.11 13.81 -13.00
CA ILE A 133 8.05 14.75 -12.65
C ILE A 133 8.03 15.87 -13.70
N THR A 134 6.85 16.12 -14.27
CA THR A 134 6.65 17.11 -15.33
C THR A 134 6.13 18.43 -14.79
N PRO A 135 6.96 19.48 -14.73
CA PRO A 135 6.51 20.83 -14.40
C PRO A 135 5.71 21.50 -15.54
N ARG A 136 4.51 22.01 -15.24
CA ARG A 136 3.57 22.64 -16.19
C ARG A 136 2.75 23.74 -15.51
N GLN A 137 2.43 24.80 -16.25
CA GLN A 137 1.49 25.82 -15.81
C GLN A 137 0.05 25.35 -16.05
N LEU A 138 -0.75 25.18 -14.99
CA LEU A 138 -2.13 24.70 -15.05
C LEU A 138 -3.18 25.76 -14.73
N ASP A 139 -2.86 26.78 -13.93
CA ASP A 139 -3.80 27.84 -13.54
C ASP A 139 -3.55 29.19 -14.21
N GLY A 140 -2.47 29.28 -14.99
CA GLY A 140 -2.06 30.46 -15.74
C GLY A 140 -1.35 31.53 -14.91
N LYS A 141 -0.92 31.23 -13.68
CA LYS A 141 -0.37 32.23 -12.76
C LYS A 141 0.80 31.67 -11.95
N GLY A 142 1.80 32.51 -11.71
CA GLY A 142 2.84 32.25 -10.71
C GLY A 142 3.66 30.96 -10.95
N PRO A 143 3.99 30.20 -9.88
CA PRO A 143 4.74 28.94 -9.96
C PRO A 143 4.12 27.93 -10.92
N LEU A 144 4.94 27.01 -11.44
CA LEU A 144 4.46 25.86 -12.20
C LEU A 144 3.98 24.76 -11.24
N GLU A 145 2.91 24.06 -11.60
CA GLU A 145 2.53 22.80 -10.97
C GLU A 145 3.44 21.66 -11.41
N LEU A 146 3.63 20.68 -10.54
CA LEU A 146 4.40 19.47 -10.83
C LEU A 146 3.47 18.29 -10.97
N LEU A 147 3.51 17.65 -12.14
CA LEU A 147 2.66 16.52 -12.50
C LEU A 147 3.47 15.23 -12.38
N VAL A 148 2.95 14.26 -11.62
CA VAL A 148 3.55 12.94 -11.46
C VAL A 148 2.46 11.88 -11.34
N SER A 149 2.75 10.66 -11.76
CA SER A 149 1.78 9.57 -11.70
C SER A 149 1.70 8.99 -10.28
N ASP A 150 0.47 8.69 -9.85
CA ASP A 150 0.13 7.95 -8.64
C ASP A 150 -0.24 6.52 -9.03
N TRP A 151 0.66 5.60 -8.68
CA TRP A 151 0.57 4.19 -9.05
C TRP A 151 -0.06 3.32 -7.96
N ARG A 152 -0.93 3.88 -7.10
CA ARG A 152 -1.61 3.12 -6.03
C ARG A 152 -2.40 1.89 -6.49
N PHE A 153 -2.72 1.82 -7.79
CA PHE A 153 -3.43 0.69 -8.39
C PHE A 153 -2.55 -0.21 -9.26
N ALA A 154 -1.22 -0.03 -9.24
CA ALA A 154 -0.33 -0.96 -9.90
C ALA A 154 -0.55 -2.37 -9.36
N TYR A 155 -0.71 -3.36 -10.25
CA TYR A 155 -0.97 -4.78 -9.91
C TYR A 155 -2.27 -5.03 -9.13
N ALA A 156 -3.16 -4.05 -9.06
CA ALA A 156 -4.36 -4.17 -8.24
C ALA A 156 -5.49 -4.88 -9.00
N TYR A 157 -6.33 -5.60 -8.26
CA TYR A 157 -7.64 -6.04 -8.72
C TYR A 157 -7.61 -6.95 -9.96
N GLY A 158 -6.58 -7.81 -10.06
CA GLY A 158 -6.40 -8.74 -11.17
C GLY A 158 -5.83 -8.09 -12.44
N LEU A 159 -5.28 -6.88 -12.35
CA LEU A 159 -4.57 -6.24 -13.45
C LEU A 159 -3.08 -6.58 -13.42
N SER A 160 -2.52 -6.88 -14.59
CA SER A 160 -1.07 -6.90 -14.75
C SER A 160 -0.47 -5.49 -14.70
N PHE A 161 0.85 -5.38 -14.60
CA PHE A 161 1.51 -4.06 -14.70
C PHE A 161 1.23 -3.36 -16.03
N ALA A 162 1.25 -4.13 -17.12
CA ALA A 162 1.09 -3.60 -18.48
C ALA A 162 -0.25 -2.89 -18.68
N GLU A 163 -1.24 -3.24 -17.85
CA GLU A 163 -2.56 -2.63 -17.86
C GLU A 163 -2.78 -1.66 -16.71
N SER A 164 -1.83 -1.54 -15.79
CA SER A 164 -1.95 -0.61 -14.70
C SER A 164 -1.90 0.81 -15.25
N VAL A 165 -2.98 1.57 -15.08
CA VAL A 165 -3.04 2.98 -15.47
C VAL A 165 -2.95 3.83 -14.21
N PRO A 166 -2.00 4.77 -14.12
CA PRO A 166 -1.85 5.59 -12.94
C PRO A 166 -2.95 6.65 -12.85
N LEU A 167 -3.20 7.12 -11.62
CA LEU A 167 -3.85 8.41 -11.42
C LEU A 167 -2.82 9.55 -11.56
N LEU A 168 -3.28 10.79 -11.72
CA LEU A 168 -2.39 11.94 -11.76
C LEU A 168 -2.31 12.60 -10.38
N ASN A 169 -1.11 12.82 -9.85
CA ASN A 169 -0.88 13.76 -8.76
C ASN A 169 -0.42 15.11 -9.32
N VAL A 170 -0.97 16.19 -8.75
CA VAL A 170 -0.60 17.57 -9.05
C VAL A 170 -0.12 18.24 -7.78
N TYR A 171 1.17 18.55 -7.72
CA TYR A 171 1.74 19.35 -6.64
C TYR A 171 1.76 20.83 -7.03
N ALA A 172 1.24 21.69 -6.17
CA ALA A 172 1.29 23.14 -6.36
C ALA A 172 2.17 23.80 -5.28
N TYR A 173 2.81 24.91 -5.62
CA TYR A 173 3.67 25.64 -4.70
C TYR A 173 2.84 26.54 -3.78
N VAL A 174 2.76 26.20 -2.48
CA VAL A 174 1.97 26.91 -1.47
C VAL A 174 2.78 27.07 -0.20
N GLY A 175 2.87 28.31 0.31
CA GLY A 175 3.57 28.57 1.57
C GLY A 175 5.05 28.18 1.54
N GLY A 176 5.68 28.29 0.36
CA GLY A 176 7.09 27.97 0.18
C GLY A 176 7.38 26.50 -0.14
N GLN A 177 6.40 25.62 -0.33
CA GLN A 177 6.64 24.20 -0.56
C GLN A 177 5.68 23.64 -1.60
N TYR A 178 6.08 22.54 -2.25
CA TYR A 178 5.18 21.82 -3.15
C TYR A 178 4.33 20.84 -2.36
N VAL A 179 3.01 20.99 -2.49
CA VAL A 179 2.00 20.23 -1.73
C VAL A 179 0.99 19.64 -2.69
N ASP A 180 0.48 18.46 -2.36
CA ASP A 180 -0.53 17.78 -3.17
C ASP A 180 -1.82 18.62 -3.20
N ARG A 181 -2.15 19.05 -4.41
CA ARG A 181 -3.31 19.85 -4.74
C ARG A 181 -4.09 19.22 -5.90
N SER A 182 -3.94 17.91 -6.12
CA SER A 182 -4.58 17.17 -7.22
C SER A 182 -6.06 17.48 -7.35
N ARG A 183 -6.79 17.46 -6.23
CA ARG A 183 -8.23 17.73 -6.19
C ARG A 183 -8.63 19.19 -6.49
N ALA A 184 -7.68 20.13 -6.49
CA ALA A 184 -7.92 21.51 -6.92
C ALA A 184 -7.90 21.67 -8.45
N PHE A 185 -7.48 20.64 -9.19
CA PHE A 185 -7.39 20.64 -10.66
C PHE A 185 -8.26 19.55 -11.30
N PRO A 186 -9.59 19.53 -11.05
CA PRO A 186 -10.46 18.45 -11.52
C PRO A 186 -10.49 18.32 -13.05
N GLY A 187 -10.36 19.44 -13.79
CA GLY A 187 -10.27 19.43 -15.25
C GLY A 187 -8.97 18.76 -15.75
N THR A 188 -7.85 19.00 -15.07
CA THR A 188 -6.57 18.36 -15.39
C THR A 188 -6.62 16.85 -15.12
N LEU A 189 -7.19 16.44 -13.98
CA LEU A 189 -7.36 15.02 -13.66
C LEU A 189 -8.22 14.31 -14.71
N ARG A 190 -9.36 14.90 -15.09
CA ARG A 190 -10.25 14.33 -16.12
C ARG A 190 -9.58 14.27 -17.50
N GLY A 191 -8.84 15.31 -17.89
CA GLY A 191 -8.15 15.38 -19.18
C GLY A 191 -6.83 14.59 -19.24
N PHE A 192 -6.30 14.11 -18.11
CA PHE A 192 -5.13 13.23 -18.08
C PHE A 192 -5.48 11.88 -18.72
N LEU A 193 -6.60 11.29 -18.31
CA LEU A 193 -7.04 9.99 -18.80
C LEU A 193 -7.43 10.02 -20.28
N THR A 194 -8.15 11.04 -20.73
CA THR A 194 -8.51 11.19 -22.15
C THR A 194 -7.29 11.22 -23.09
N ARG A 195 -6.11 11.62 -22.60
CA ARG A 195 -4.87 11.65 -23.40
C ARG A 195 -4.09 10.34 -23.35
N GLN A 196 -4.22 9.56 -22.28
CA GLN A 196 -3.58 8.24 -22.18
C GLN A 196 -4.39 7.16 -22.89
N VAL A 197 -5.72 7.30 -22.93
CA VAL A 197 -6.64 6.31 -23.48
C VAL A 197 -7.06 6.71 -24.89
N THR A 198 -6.28 6.30 -25.90
CA THR A 198 -6.58 6.69 -27.30
C THR A 198 -7.39 5.67 -28.11
N ASN A 199 -7.55 4.40 -27.69
CA ASN A 199 -8.55 3.50 -28.31
C ASN A 199 -8.69 2.07 -27.72
N GLN A 200 -8.44 1.81 -26.44
CA GLN A 200 -8.63 0.45 -25.88
C GLN A 200 -9.30 0.53 -24.51
N THR A 201 -10.50 -0.07 -24.38
CA THR A 201 -11.25 -0.16 -23.11
C THR A 201 -10.74 -1.35 -22.31
N GLY A 202 -9.51 -1.25 -21.81
CA GLY A 202 -8.91 -2.21 -20.88
C GLY A 202 -9.39 -1.98 -19.45
N GLY A 203 -9.01 -2.88 -18.55
CA GLY A 203 -9.37 -2.79 -17.13
C GLY A 203 -8.79 -1.59 -16.42
N GLY A 204 -7.53 -1.28 -16.71
CA GLY A 204 -6.81 -0.14 -16.13
C GLY A 204 -7.48 1.18 -16.41
N GLU A 205 -7.91 1.41 -17.65
CA GLU A 205 -8.58 2.64 -18.06
C GLU A 205 -9.93 2.78 -17.36
N VAL A 206 -10.71 1.70 -17.31
CA VAL A 206 -11.99 1.65 -16.61
C VAL A 206 -11.83 1.97 -15.12
N LEU A 207 -10.80 1.42 -14.48
CA LEU A 207 -10.45 1.71 -13.09
C LEU A 207 -10.04 3.16 -12.89
N ALA A 208 -9.15 3.67 -13.74
CA ALA A 208 -8.65 5.03 -13.63
C ALA A 208 -9.77 6.06 -13.83
N ASP A 209 -10.70 5.84 -14.76
CA ASP A 209 -11.87 6.69 -14.98
C ASP A 209 -12.78 6.70 -13.75
N TYR A 210 -13.14 5.52 -13.23
CA TYR A 210 -13.95 5.41 -12.02
C TYR A 210 -13.28 6.10 -10.83
N ALA A 211 -12.00 5.83 -10.58
CA ALA A 211 -11.24 6.41 -9.49
C ALA A 211 -11.04 7.93 -9.66
N THR A 212 -10.86 8.43 -10.88
CA THR A 212 -10.79 9.88 -11.15
C THR A 212 -12.11 10.56 -10.82
N LEU A 213 -13.26 9.96 -11.17
CA LEU A 213 -14.57 10.49 -10.78
C LEU A 213 -14.73 10.55 -9.26
N LEU A 214 -14.22 9.54 -8.52
CA LEU A 214 -14.16 9.59 -7.06
C LEU A 214 -13.22 10.69 -6.54
N ALA A 215 -12.05 10.86 -7.15
CA ALA A 215 -11.06 11.88 -6.79
C ALA A 215 -11.62 13.31 -6.92
N ILE A 216 -12.41 13.57 -7.96
CA ILE A 216 -13.04 14.89 -8.17
C ILE A 216 -14.38 15.05 -7.45
N GLY A 217 -14.77 14.09 -6.60
CA GLY A 217 -15.98 14.16 -5.78
C GLY A 217 -17.28 13.96 -6.56
N LYS A 218 -17.23 13.29 -7.72
CA LYS A 218 -18.37 13.04 -8.61
C LYS A 218 -18.90 11.62 -8.44
N SER A 219 -19.19 11.19 -7.21
CA SER A 219 -19.63 9.82 -6.90
C SER A 219 -20.90 9.39 -7.65
N GLY A 220 -21.83 10.32 -7.93
CA GLY A 220 -23.01 10.04 -8.75
C GLY A 220 -22.65 9.76 -10.22
N GLU A 221 -21.73 10.53 -10.80
CA GLU A 221 -21.21 10.26 -12.15
C GLU A 221 -20.41 8.94 -12.17
N ALA A 222 -19.65 8.63 -11.12
CA ALA A 222 -18.93 7.37 -10.97
C ALA A 222 -19.88 6.16 -10.97
N GLN A 223 -21.01 6.26 -10.26
CA GLN A 223 -22.02 5.20 -10.27
C GLN A 223 -22.67 5.06 -11.66
N ALA A 224 -23.05 6.18 -12.29
CA ALA A 224 -23.62 6.16 -13.63
C ALA A 224 -22.65 5.58 -14.67
N PHE A 225 -21.36 5.91 -14.56
CA PHE A 225 -20.28 5.32 -15.36
C PHE A 225 -20.28 3.80 -15.22
N VAL A 226 -20.22 3.26 -13.99
CA VAL A 226 -20.25 1.81 -13.74
C VAL A 226 -21.49 1.15 -14.35
N GLN A 227 -22.65 1.78 -14.26
CA GLN A 227 -23.89 1.23 -14.85
C GLN A 227 -23.90 1.22 -16.38
N GLY A 228 -23.18 2.15 -17.02
CA GLY A 228 -23.03 2.24 -18.47
C GLY A 228 -21.95 1.33 -19.06
N LEU A 229 -21.13 0.68 -18.22
CA LEU A 229 -20.07 -0.21 -18.69
C LEU A 229 -20.62 -1.54 -19.25
N PRO A 230 -19.87 -2.19 -20.16
CA PRO A 230 -20.11 -3.59 -20.51
C PRO A 230 -20.21 -4.49 -19.28
N ALA A 231 -21.02 -5.55 -19.37
CA ALA A 231 -21.36 -6.40 -18.23
C ALA A 231 -20.13 -6.91 -17.44
N ARG A 232 -19.06 -7.31 -18.15
CA ARG A 232 -17.79 -7.75 -17.53
C ARG A 232 -17.17 -6.70 -16.62
N PHE A 233 -17.02 -5.47 -17.09
CA PHE A 233 -16.38 -4.38 -16.35
C PHE A 233 -17.27 -3.86 -15.23
N ARG A 234 -18.59 -3.85 -15.45
CA ARG A 234 -19.55 -3.51 -14.41
C ARG A 234 -19.52 -4.54 -13.29
N ALA A 235 -19.47 -5.84 -13.59
CA ALA A 235 -19.33 -6.89 -12.58
C ALA A 235 -18.02 -6.74 -11.82
N TRP A 236 -16.90 -6.56 -12.54
CA TRP A 236 -15.57 -6.33 -11.96
C TRP A 236 -15.51 -5.12 -11.03
N LEU A 237 -15.97 -3.94 -11.47
CA LEU A 237 -16.02 -2.74 -10.60
C LEU A 237 -17.07 -2.84 -9.49
N THR A 238 -18.13 -3.62 -9.66
CA THR A 238 -19.06 -3.90 -8.54
C THR A 238 -18.36 -4.74 -7.47
N ASN A 239 -17.52 -5.69 -7.90
CA ASN A 239 -16.72 -6.54 -7.03
C ASN A 239 -15.64 -5.74 -6.27
N TYR A 240 -14.78 -4.99 -6.99
CA TYR A 240 -13.64 -4.25 -6.41
C TYR A 240 -13.95 -2.81 -5.99
N GLY A 241 -15.14 -2.30 -6.30
CA GLY A 241 -15.56 -0.93 -5.99
C GLY A 241 -15.36 -0.50 -4.54
N PRO A 242 -15.66 -1.35 -3.52
CA PRO A 242 -15.34 -1.06 -2.13
C PRO A 242 -13.85 -0.84 -1.87
N ASP A 243 -12.98 -1.73 -2.36
CA ASP A 243 -11.53 -1.61 -2.23
C ASP A 243 -11.02 -0.32 -2.86
N ILE A 244 -11.50 -0.01 -4.07
CA ILE A 244 -11.10 1.19 -4.81
C ILE A 244 -11.51 2.44 -4.05
N ARG A 245 -12.75 2.50 -3.54
CA ARG A 245 -13.21 3.64 -2.73
C ARG A 245 -12.35 3.81 -1.48
N HIS A 246 -12.00 2.71 -0.82
CA HIS A 246 -11.13 2.75 0.36
C HIS A 246 -9.75 3.30 0.00
N ALA A 247 -9.11 2.77 -1.05
CA ALA A 247 -7.84 3.25 -1.56
C ALA A 247 -7.87 4.71 -2.05
N MET A 248 -9.05 5.26 -2.35
CA MET A 248 -9.22 6.66 -2.76
C MET A 248 -9.48 7.62 -1.60
N ASN A 249 -9.65 7.13 -0.37
CA ASN A 249 -9.98 7.96 0.77
C ASN A 249 -8.88 8.97 1.10
N ASP A 250 -7.61 8.57 1.01
CA ASP A 250 -6.46 9.40 1.31
C ASP A 250 -5.87 10.15 0.10
N TYR A 251 -6.40 9.92 -1.11
CA TYR A 251 -5.92 10.55 -2.33
C TYR A 251 -5.95 12.08 -2.21
N GLY A 252 -4.80 12.73 -2.35
CA GLY A 252 -4.64 14.18 -2.15
C GLY A 252 -4.57 14.65 -0.70
N LEU A 253 -4.40 13.74 0.28
CA LEU A 253 -4.38 14.05 1.71
C LEU A 253 -3.11 13.57 2.44
N SER A 254 -2.30 12.70 1.85
CA SER A 254 -1.14 12.09 2.50
C SER A 254 -0.07 13.11 2.94
N ASP A 255 -0.04 14.28 2.32
CA ASP A 255 0.88 15.39 2.64
C ASP A 255 0.34 16.35 3.73
N TRP A 256 -0.88 16.14 4.23
CA TRP A 256 -1.49 17.01 5.24
C TRP A 256 -0.66 17.15 6.52
N PRO A 257 0.03 16.10 7.01
CA PRO A 257 0.99 16.26 8.10
C PRO A 257 2.11 17.26 7.79
N LEU A 258 2.69 17.23 6.58
CA LEU A 258 3.73 18.18 6.15
C LEU A 258 3.19 19.61 6.14
N ARG A 259 2.00 19.78 5.57
CA ARG A 259 1.32 21.08 5.50
C ARG A 259 1.01 21.67 6.87
N ALA A 260 0.85 20.81 7.88
CA ALA A 260 0.65 21.18 9.27
C ALA A 260 1.96 21.21 10.09
N GLY A 261 3.14 21.17 9.44
CA GLY A 261 4.44 21.37 10.08
C GLY A 261 5.20 20.10 10.47
N ALA A 262 4.78 18.91 10.05
CA ALA A 262 5.60 17.71 10.24
C ALA A 262 6.90 17.79 9.42
N PRO A 263 8.04 17.28 9.93
CA PRO A 263 9.30 17.27 9.18
C PRO A 263 9.21 16.46 7.89
N PHE A 264 9.93 16.85 6.83
CA PHE A 264 10.02 16.08 5.57
C PHE A 264 10.45 14.63 5.78
N SER A 265 11.38 14.39 6.71
CA SER A 265 11.94 13.07 7.04
C SER A 265 11.07 12.21 7.94
N ALA A 266 9.95 12.73 8.46
CA ALA A 266 9.08 11.92 9.31
C ALA A 266 8.33 10.89 8.46
N ALA A 267 8.45 9.61 8.84
CA ALA A 267 7.59 8.56 8.31
C ALA A 267 6.12 8.89 8.62
N ARG A 268 5.23 8.62 7.66
CA ARG A 268 3.83 9.00 7.71
C ARG A 268 2.96 7.91 7.12
N MET A 269 1.79 7.71 7.71
CA MET A 269 0.68 6.94 7.13
C MET A 269 -0.63 7.53 7.62
N GLY A 270 -1.76 7.13 7.05
CA GLY A 270 -3.04 7.59 7.55
C GLY A 270 -4.20 7.20 6.65
N LEU A 271 -5.38 7.67 7.03
CA LEU A 271 -6.62 7.39 6.33
C LEU A 271 -7.42 8.67 6.15
N GLY A 272 -7.97 8.88 4.96
CA GLY A 272 -8.95 9.94 4.73
C GLY A 272 -10.35 9.53 5.17
N GLY A 273 -11.17 10.51 5.56
CA GLY A 273 -12.55 10.28 5.96
C GLY A 273 -13.28 11.54 6.43
N SER A 274 -14.48 11.32 6.96
CA SER A 274 -15.42 12.28 7.55
C SER A 274 -15.64 11.94 9.02
N PHE A 275 -14.66 12.22 9.86
CA PHE A 275 -14.61 11.76 11.24
C PHE A 275 -15.44 12.64 12.19
N SER A 276 -15.23 13.95 12.13
CA SER A 276 -15.83 14.90 13.07
C SER A 276 -17.28 15.24 12.72
N ALA A 277 -17.60 15.30 11.43
CA ALA A 277 -18.96 15.51 10.93
C ALA A 277 -19.15 14.93 9.52
N PRO A 278 -20.41 14.64 9.11
CA PRO A 278 -20.71 14.13 7.77
C PRO A 278 -20.19 15.05 6.67
N ASN A 279 -19.69 14.47 5.59
CA ASN A 279 -19.19 15.17 4.40
C ASN A 279 -18.03 16.15 4.66
N GLN A 280 -17.43 16.15 5.86
CA GLN A 280 -16.18 16.86 6.09
C GLN A 280 -15.03 16.03 5.58
N ARG A 281 -14.12 16.63 4.81
CA ARG A 281 -12.91 15.95 4.37
C ARG A 281 -11.82 16.17 5.41
N GLU A 282 -11.36 15.08 5.98
CA GLU A 282 -10.38 15.07 7.05
C GLU A 282 -9.39 13.93 6.81
N TYR A 283 -8.22 14.05 7.42
CA TYR A 283 -7.17 13.03 7.34
C TYR A 283 -6.74 12.63 8.74
N LEU A 284 -6.83 11.35 9.05
CA LEU A 284 -6.33 10.80 10.28
C LEU A 284 -4.92 10.27 10.04
N GLY A 285 -3.93 11.12 10.33
CA GLY A 285 -2.52 10.88 10.01
C GLY A 285 -1.72 10.46 11.24
N MET A 286 -0.88 9.45 11.08
CA MET A 286 0.13 9.06 12.03
C MET A 286 1.50 9.53 11.55
N VAL A 287 2.26 10.19 12.43
CA VAL A 287 3.57 10.77 12.13
C VAL A 287 4.61 10.22 13.08
N GLY A 288 5.71 9.69 12.54
CA GLY A 288 6.87 9.26 13.30
C GLY A 288 7.67 10.43 13.87
N GLY A 289 8.17 10.26 15.09
CA GLY A 289 9.01 11.20 15.81
C GLY A 289 9.94 10.44 16.76
N GLY A 290 11.14 10.09 16.28
CA GLY A 290 12.09 9.27 17.04
C GLY A 290 11.56 7.85 17.25
N THR A 291 11.44 7.43 18.50
CA THR A 291 10.96 6.08 18.89
C THR A 291 9.44 6.00 19.05
N GLN A 292 8.71 7.06 18.67
CA GLN A 292 7.26 7.15 18.83
C GLN A 292 6.59 7.55 17.52
N ALA A 293 5.30 7.22 17.42
CA ALA A 293 4.42 7.67 16.37
C ALA A 293 3.16 8.29 17.00
N THR A 294 2.74 9.46 16.52
CA THR A 294 1.58 10.18 17.04
C THR A 294 0.49 10.28 15.98
N LEU A 295 -0.71 9.84 16.33
CA LEU A 295 -1.92 9.98 15.54
C LEU A 295 -2.60 11.32 15.82
N ARG A 296 -2.96 12.04 14.76
CA ARG A 296 -3.70 13.31 14.81
C ARG A 296 -4.79 13.36 13.74
N LEU A 297 -5.83 14.14 14.01
CA LEU A 297 -6.82 14.51 12.99
C LEU A 297 -6.40 15.82 12.32
N TYR A 298 -6.19 15.80 11.02
CA TYR A 298 -5.85 16.94 10.19
C TYR A 298 -7.09 17.43 9.44
N ARG A 299 -7.25 18.76 9.37
CA ARG A 299 -8.44 19.40 8.79
C ARG A 299 -8.05 20.60 7.95
N ALA A 300 -8.79 20.84 6.87
CA ALA A 300 -8.64 22.06 6.10
C ALA A 300 -9.24 23.25 6.87
N GLN A 301 -8.53 24.38 6.89
CA GLN A 301 -9.01 25.66 7.40
C GLN A 301 -8.69 26.74 6.36
N GLY A 302 -9.64 26.99 5.46
CA GLY A 302 -9.39 27.78 4.25
C GLY A 302 -8.36 27.09 3.36
N ALA A 303 -7.28 27.80 3.02
CA ALA A 303 -6.16 27.24 2.24
C ALA A 303 -5.16 26.43 3.07
N GLN A 304 -5.22 26.55 4.40
CA GLN A 304 -4.29 25.90 5.32
C GLN A 304 -4.78 24.53 5.77
N VAL A 305 -3.86 23.70 6.26
CA VAL A 305 -4.18 22.45 6.97
C VAL A 305 -3.74 22.62 8.41
N VAL A 306 -4.64 22.30 9.34
CA VAL A 306 -4.37 22.35 10.77
C VAL A 306 -4.36 20.95 11.37
N ALA A 307 -3.38 20.68 12.21
CA ALA A 307 -3.33 19.47 13.02
C ALA A 307 -4.12 19.67 14.31
N GLY A 308 -5.00 18.71 14.62
CA GLY A 308 -5.62 18.61 15.94
C GLY A 308 -4.62 18.21 17.04
N PRO A 309 -5.08 18.14 18.30
CA PRO A 309 -4.29 17.56 19.38
C PRO A 309 -3.92 16.09 19.09
N ALA A 310 -2.94 15.57 19.82
CA ALA A 310 -2.59 14.16 19.77
C ALA A 310 -3.78 13.30 20.24
N LEU A 311 -4.19 12.36 19.39
CA LEU A 311 -5.27 11.42 19.69
C LEU A 311 -4.76 10.12 20.32
N MET A 312 -3.57 9.70 19.90
CA MET A 312 -2.87 8.51 20.37
C MET A 312 -1.38 8.67 20.11
N THR A 313 -0.53 8.18 21.02
CA THR A 313 0.92 8.04 20.79
C THR A 313 1.33 6.62 21.12
N VAL A 314 2.08 5.98 20.21
CA VAL A 314 2.52 4.59 20.34
C VAL A 314 4.01 4.46 20.05
N PRO A 315 4.68 3.43 20.59
CA PRO A 315 6.06 3.13 20.20
C PRO A 315 6.16 2.75 18.72
N ALA A 316 7.18 3.26 18.04
CA ALA A 316 7.59 2.79 16.72
C ALA A 316 8.59 1.63 16.87
N ARG A 317 8.44 0.56 16.09
CA ARG A 317 9.28 -0.65 16.17
C ARG A 317 10.62 -0.47 15.47
N GLN A 318 10.64 0.24 14.34
CA GLN A 318 11.85 0.61 13.63
C GLN A 318 11.78 2.06 13.13
N PRO A 319 12.87 2.83 13.23
CA PRO A 319 12.99 4.11 12.57
C PRO A 319 13.35 3.89 11.10
N ASP A 320 12.40 3.44 10.29
CA ASP A 320 12.52 3.51 8.83
C ASP A 320 12.01 4.89 8.37
N PRO A 321 12.75 5.65 7.55
CA PRO A 321 12.33 6.98 7.11
C PRO A 321 11.16 6.96 6.12
N TYR A 322 10.90 5.83 5.47
CA TYR A 322 9.87 5.64 4.44
C TYR A 322 8.64 4.93 4.99
N TYR A 323 8.80 4.01 5.94
CA TYR A 323 7.73 3.19 6.48
C TYR A 323 7.53 3.37 7.98
N LEU A 324 6.27 3.59 8.37
CA LEU A 324 5.93 3.70 9.78
C LEU A 324 5.59 2.32 10.36
N ASP A 325 6.60 1.58 10.83
CA ASP A 325 6.39 0.30 11.50
C ASP A 325 5.95 0.48 12.96
N THR A 326 4.69 0.13 13.21
CA THR A 326 4.08 0.20 14.54
C THR A 326 3.28 -1.07 14.82
N ALA A 327 3.29 -1.47 16.09
CA ALA A 327 2.38 -2.49 16.60
C ALA A 327 0.92 -2.01 16.68
N TRP A 328 0.63 -0.75 16.35
CA TRP A 328 -0.68 -0.15 16.48
C TRP A 328 -0.90 0.81 15.30
N ALA A 329 -1.83 0.51 14.40
CA ALA A 329 -2.00 1.28 13.17
C ALA A 329 -3.48 1.44 12.76
N PRO A 330 -3.91 2.62 12.28
CA PRO A 330 -5.19 2.76 11.62
C PRO A 330 -5.19 1.92 10.34
N VAL A 331 -6.20 1.09 10.14
CA VAL A 331 -6.27 0.15 8.99
C VAL A 331 -7.49 0.32 8.10
N ALA A 332 -8.60 0.84 8.63
CA ALA A 332 -9.78 1.10 7.81
C ALA A 332 -10.62 2.25 8.35
N THR A 333 -11.27 2.97 7.45
CA THR A 333 -12.37 3.88 7.74
C THR A 333 -13.68 3.21 7.37
N VAL A 334 -14.68 3.35 8.25
CA VAL A 334 -15.97 2.67 8.11
C VAL A 334 -17.08 3.71 8.15
N ARG A 335 -17.72 3.92 7.00
CA ARG A 335 -18.82 4.88 6.84
C ARG A 335 -20.06 4.39 7.57
N ARG A 336 -20.60 5.24 8.45
CA ARG A 336 -21.88 5.04 9.15
C ARG A 336 -23.04 5.61 8.35
N ALA A 337 -24.26 5.17 8.65
CA ALA A 337 -25.48 5.73 8.03
C ALA A 337 -25.65 7.24 8.29
N THR A 338 -25.06 7.73 9.38
CA THR A 338 -25.03 9.18 9.71
C THR A 338 -24.19 10.01 8.74
N GLY A 339 -23.37 9.38 7.89
CA GLY A 339 -22.41 10.05 7.02
C GLY A 339 -21.05 10.33 7.68
N ARG A 340 -20.89 10.01 8.97
CA ARG A 340 -19.60 10.02 9.67
C ARG A 340 -18.84 8.72 9.48
N ASP A 341 -17.53 8.78 9.57
CA ASP A 341 -16.62 7.64 9.53
C ASP A 341 -16.13 7.28 10.94
N ASP A 342 -16.22 5.99 11.26
CA ASP A 342 -15.53 5.37 12.38
C ASP A 342 -14.19 4.78 11.91
N LEU A 343 -13.29 4.51 12.87
CA LEU A 343 -11.95 4.01 12.61
C LEU A 343 -11.81 2.58 13.10
N LEU A 344 -11.25 1.70 12.27
CA LEU A 344 -10.72 0.42 12.71
C LEU A 344 -9.20 0.50 12.86
N VAL A 345 -8.69 0.02 13.98
CA VAL A 345 -7.26 -0.01 14.29
C VAL A 345 -6.80 -1.46 14.50
N ARG A 346 -5.67 -1.83 13.90
CA ARG A 346 -4.91 -3.04 14.26
C ARG A 346 -4.04 -2.74 15.48
N ASP A 347 -4.13 -3.57 16.51
CA ASP A 347 -3.29 -3.54 17.71
C ASP A 347 -2.67 -4.92 17.97
N GLU A 348 -1.35 -4.98 17.87
CA GLU A 348 -0.52 -6.16 18.08
C GLU A 348 0.35 -6.08 19.33
N ARG A 349 0.17 -5.06 20.18
CA ARG A 349 1.06 -4.81 21.32
C ARG A 349 1.04 -5.94 22.35
N SER A 350 -0.02 -6.75 22.39
CA SER A 350 -0.13 -7.93 23.25
C SER A 350 0.39 -9.24 22.61
N GLY A 351 1.00 -9.18 21.42
CA GLY A 351 1.54 -10.34 20.70
C GLY A 351 0.53 -11.13 19.86
N GLY A 352 -0.78 -10.82 19.98
CA GLY A 352 -1.84 -11.31 19.10
C GLY A 352 -2.44 -10.16 18.29
N MET A 353 -3.11 -10.44 17.18
CA MET A 353 -3.72 -9.41 16.33
C MET A 353 -5.11 -9.06 16.86
N ARG A 354 -5.30 -7.84 17.34
CA ARG A 354 -6.61 -7.33 17.75
C ARG A 354 -7.04 -6.23 16.81
N TYR A 355 -8.33 -6.18 16.49
CA TYR A 355 -8.91 -4.99 15.89
C TYR A 355 -9.80 -4.29 16.91
N VAL A 356 -9.68 -2.96 16.94
CA VAL A 356 -10.46 -2.10 17.85
C VAL A 356 -11.13 -1.02 17.04
N ALA A 357 -12.43 -0.86 17.24
CA ALA A 357 -13.23 0.14 16.57
C ALA A 357 -13.31 1.41 17.44
N TYR A 358 -13.08 2.58 16.85
CA TYR A 358 -13.08 3.86 17.52
C TYR A 358 -14.01 4.87 16.83
N ARG A 359 -14.80 5.57 17.63
CA ARG A 359 -15.37 6.87 17.25
C ARG A 359 -14.28 7.93 17.34
N VAL A 360 -14.01 8.58 16.22
CA VAL A 360 -13.05 9.69 16.16
C VAL A 360 -13.78 11.01 16.46
N SER A 361 -13.20 11.82 17.36
CA SER A 361 -13.62 13.19 17.64
C SER A 361 -12.39 14.11 17.61
N PRO A 362 -12.54 15.44 17.45
CA PRO A 362 -11.40 16.35 17.26
C PRO A 362 -10.28 16.26 18.31
N GLY A 363 -10.57 15.77 19.53
CA GLY A 363 -9.57 15.65 20.60
C GLY A 363 -9.50 14.30 21.29
N ARG A 364 -10.19 13.27 20.80
CA ARG A 364 -10.16 11.94 21.42
C ARG A 364 -10.58 10.82 20.48
N LEU A 365 -10.06 9.63 20.75
CA LEU A 365 -10.63 8.37 20.29
C LEU A 365 -11.53 7.80 21.39
N THR A 366 -12.72 7.33 21.04
CA THR A 366 -13.62 6.65 21.96
C THR A 366 -13.87 5.25 21.44
N GLU A 367 -13.41 4.23 22.18
CA GLU A 367 -13.63 2.84 21.80
C GLU A 367 -15.11 2.51 21.74
N LEU A 368 -15.52 1.81 20.68
CA LEU A 368 -16.87 1.29 20.53
C LEU A 368 -16.92 -0.10 21.18
N GLN A 369 -17.85 -0.31 22.12
CA GLN A 369 -17.95 -1.58 22.87
C GLN A 369 -19.24 -2.35 22.58
N ASP A 370 -20.42 -1.71 22.73
CA ASP A 370 -21.74 -2.22 22.32
C ASP A 370 -22.16 -1.65 20.96
N ASP A 371 -21.37 -1.96 19.94
CA ASP A 371 -21.56 -1.49 18.56
C ASP A 371 -21.34 -2.66 17.59
N PRO A 372 -22.08 -2.75 16.46
CA PRO A 372 -21.89 -3.83 15.51
C PRO A 372 -20.46 -3.89 14.96
N LEU A 373 -19.81 -2.75 14.72
CA LEU A 373 -18.43 -2.72 14.24
C LEU A 373 -17.44 -3.27 15.28
N ALA A 374 -17.71 -3.07 16.57
CA ALA A 374 -16.89 -3.63 17.64
C ALA A 374 -16.99 -5.17 17.69
N VAL A 375 -18.18 -5.73 17.45
CA VAL A 375 -18.37 -7.18 17.35
C VAL A 375 -17.63 -7.74 16.14
N THR A 376 -17.76 -7.12 14.98
CA THR A 376 -17.03 -7.53 13.76
C THR A 376 -15.52 -7.42 13.94
N ALA A 377 -15.03 -6.36 14.58
CA ALA A 377 -13.61 -6.18 14.89
C ALA A 377 -13.06 -7.31 15.77
N ARG A 378 -13.83 -7.78 16.76
CA ARG A 378 -13.45 -8.95 17.59
C ARG A 378 -13.36 -10.23 16.76
N MET A 379 -14.37 -10.50 15.94
CA MET A 379 -14.38 -11.66 15.03
C MET A 379 -13.15 -11.65 14.12
N LEU A 380 -12.88 -10.54 13.43
CA LEU A 380 -11.72 -10.39 12.55
C LEU A 380 -10.39 -10.53 13.32
N GLY A 381 -10.32 -10.04 14.55
CA GLY A 381 -9.13 -10.15 15.40
C GLY A 381 -8.82 -11.59 15.80
N ASP A 382 -9.84 -12.34 16.20
CA ASP A 382 -9.69 -13.75 16.57
C ASP A 382 -9.27 -14.59 15.35
N LEU A 383 -9.91 -14.40 14.20
CA LEU A 383 -9.56 -15.09 12.95
C LEU A 383 -8.15 -14.71 12.46
N SER A 384 -7.77 -13.44 12.54
CA SER A 384 -6.44 -12.98 12.09
C SER A 384 -5.33 -13.39 13.06
N THR A 385 -5.64 -13.51 14.36
CA THR A 385 -4.69 -14.08 15.34
C THR A 385 -4.45 -15.56 15.05
N LEU A 386 -5.51 -16.32 14.74
CA LEU A 386 -5.39 -17.71 14.34
C LEU A 386 -4.54 -17.84 13.07
N SER A 387 -4.88 -17.11 12.01
CA SER A 387 -4.14 -17.15 10.74
C SER A 387 -2.66 -16.82 10.93
N LYS A 388 -2.35 -15.77 11.68
CA LYS A 388 -0.97 -15.38 12.00
C LYS A 388 -0.19 -16.50 12.70
N HIS A 389 -0.80 -17.21 13.66
CA HIS A 389 -0.13 -18.30 14.35
C HIS A 389 0.06 -19.54 13.47
N VAL A 390 -0.92 -19.85 12.62
CA VAL A 390 -0.82 -20.96 11.66
C VAL A 390 0.25 -20.66 10.61
N GLY A 391 0.22 -19.48 9.97
CA GLY A 391 1.25 -19.06 9.01
C GLY A 391 2.66 -19.06 9.62
N ALA A 392 2.82 -18.47 10.82
CA ALA A 392 4.09 -18.47 11.53
C ALA A 392 4.60 -19.88 11.91
N SER A 393 3.76 -20.91 11.87
CA SER A 393 4.22 -22.29 12.10
C SER A 393 5.12 -22.81 10.97
N PHE A 394 4.99 -22.24 9.77
CA PHE A 394 5.79 -22.57 8.58
C PHE A 394 7.05 -21.71 8.42
N THR A 395 7.26 -20.68 9.25
CA THR A 395 8.50 -19.88 9.22
C THR A 395 9.73 -20.79 9.42
N GLN A 396 10.64 -20.75 8.44
CA GLN A 396 11.91 -21.45 8.53
C GLN A 396 12.88 -20.62 9.37
N THR A 397 13.29 -21.14 10.53
CA THR A 397 14.24 -20.45 11.43
C THR A 397 15.63 -21.08 11.33
N THR A 398 16.66 -20.25 11.46
CA THR A 398 18.05 -20.71 11.57
C THR A 398 18.65 -20.19 12.89
N PRO A 399 18.95 -21.08 13.87
CA PRO A 399 18.80 -22.53 13.83
C PRO A 399 17.32 -22.98 13.82
N PRO A 400 17.02 -24.23 13.38
CA PRO A 400 15.67 -24.78 13.42
C PRO A 400 15.09 -24.78 14.84
N ARG A 401 13.77 -24.57 14.95
CA ARG A 401 13.05 -24.59 16.23
C ARG A 401 13.34 -25.87 17.02
N THR A 402 13.51 -25.75 18.33
CA THR A 402 13.57 -26.90 19.24
C THR A 402 12.20 -27.58 19.37
N ALA A 403 12.17 -28.79 19.94
CA ALA A 403 10.91 -29.48 20.22
C ALA A 403 9.99 -28.66 21.15
N ALA A 404 10.55 -28.01 22.17
CA ALA A 404 9.81 -27.15 23.08
C ALA A 404 9.23 -25.92 22.37
N GLN A 405 9.99 -25.30 21.46
CA GLN A 405 9.50 -24.17 20.65
C GLN A 405 8.38 -24.60 19.70
N ARG A 406 8.48 -25.77 19.06
CA ARG A 406 7.39 -26.32 18.23
C ARG A 406 6.12 -26.59 19.05
N ALA A 407 6.26 -27.18 20.24
CA ALA A 407 5.13 -27.41 21.14
C ALA A 407 4.46 -26.11 21.58
N GLU A 408 5.24 -25.06 21.86
CA GLU A 408 4.70 -23.74 22.20
C GLU A 408 3.96 -23.07 21.03
N VAL A 409 4.48 -23.18 19.79
CA VAL A 409 3.77 -22.72 18.59
C VAL A 409 2.44 -23.45 18.46
N GLN A 410 2.44 -24.78 18.60
CA GLN A 410 1.22 -25.59 18.53
C GLN A 410 0.20 -25.20 19.59
N ARG A 411 0.65 -24.99 20.84
CA ARG A 411 -0.21 -24.52 21.93
C ARG A 411 -0.85 -23.16 21.63
N ARG A 412 -0.12 -22.23 21.01
CA ARG A 412 -0.68 -20.93 20.59
C ARG A 412 -1.75 -21.07 19.52
N ILE A 413 -1.53 -21.96 18.55
CA ILE A 413 -2.54 -22.30 17.53
C ILE A 413 -3.78 -22.89 18.20
N ASP A 414 -3.63 -23.82 19.14
CA ASP A 414 -4.75 -24.45 19.84
C ASP A 414 -5.61 -23.43 20.59
N VAL A 415 -4.96 -22.51 21.32
CA VAL A 415 -5.65 -21.43 22.04
C VAL A 415 -6.36 -20.47 21.08
N ALA A 416 -5.73 -20.10 19.97
CA ALA A 416 -6.34 -19.22 18.98
C ALA A 416 -7.50 -19.89 18.24
N ALA A 417 -7.36 -21.17 17.89
CA ALA A 417 -8.41 -21.98 17.27
C ALA A 417 -9.63 -22.09 18.18
N ALA A 418 -9.44 -22.33 19.48
CA ALA A 418 -10.53 -22.37 20.45
C ALA A 418 -11.31 -21.04 20.55
N ARG A 419 -10.61 -19.90 20.44
CA ARG A 419 -11.26 -18.57 20.41
C ARG A 419 -11.97 -18.28 19.09
N ALA A 420 -11.42 -18.76 17.97
CA ALA A 420 -12.00 -18.56 16.65
C ALA A 420 -13.19 -19.49 16.36
N GLN A 421 -13.24 -20.67 16.99
CA GLN A 421 -14.25 -21.70 16.72
C GLN A 421 -15.70 -21.23 16.80
N PRO A 422 -16.11 -20.41 17.80
CA PRO A 422 -17.47 -19.87 17.83
C PRO A 422 -17.82 -19.03 16.60
N TRP A 423 -16.84 -18.30 16.04
CA TRP A 423 -17.04 -17.53 14.81
C TRP A 423 -17.14 -18.46 13.59
N LEU A 424 -16.25 -19.45 13.49
CA LEU A 424 -16.26 -20.43 12.40
C LEU A 424 -17.57 -21.22 12.34
N ASN A 425 -18.16 -21.54 13.49
CA ASN A 425 -19.47 -22.21 13.55
C ASN A 425 -20.65 -21.36 13.05
N LEU A 426 -20.46 -20.04 12.89
CA LEU A 426 -21.47 -19.11 12.34
C LEU A 426 -21.30 -18.89 10.83
N ALA A 427 -20.30 -19.51 10.20
CA ALA A 427 -20.14 -19.48 8.75
C ALA A 427 -21.33 -20.18 8.09
N ALA A 428 -22.07 -19.47 7.24
CA ALA A 428 -23.28 -20.01 6.62
C ALA A 428 -22.99 -20.80 5.33
N ASN A 429 -21.91 -20.47 4.61
CA ASN A 429 -21.59 -21.06 3.31
C ASN A 429 -20.09 -21.40 3.14
N ALA A 430 -19.32 -21.44 4.22
CA ALA A 430 -17.89 -21.77 4.17
C ALA A 430 -17.54 -22.76 5.28
N ASP A 431 -16.85 -23.85 4.92
CA ASP A 431 -16.24 -24.78 5.87
C ASP A 431 -14.74 -24.50 5.93
N ILE A 432 -14.31 -23.79 6.97
CA ILE A 432 -12.92 -23.36 7.14
C ILE A 432 -12.33 -24.16 8.30
N PRO A 433 -11.45 -25.13 8.01
CA PRO A 433 -10.77 -25.85 9.08
C PRO A 433 -9.89 -24.87 9.85
N ALA A 434 -10.15 -24.72 11.16
CA ALA A 434 -9.46 -23.73 11.99
C ALA A 434 -7.92 -23.82 11.89
N ARG A 435 -7.39 -25.04 11.76
CA ARG A 435 -5.94 -25.27 11.65
C ARG A 435 -5.39 -25.08 10.23
N ALA A 436 -6.25 -25.02 9.23
CA ALA A 436 -5.87 -24.74 7.85
C ALA A 436 -5.80 -23.23 7.59
N LEU A 437 -6.55 -22.39 8.32
CA LEU A 437 -6.55 -20.94 8.12
C LEU A 437 -5.15 -20.35 8.37
N GLY A 438 -4.41 -20.05 7.31
CA GLY A 438 -3.00 -19.64 7.37
C GLY A 438 -2.75 -18.20 6.98
N SER A 439 -3.68 -17.59 6.23
CA SER A 439 -3.64 -16.17 5.88
C SER A 439 -5.05 -15.58 5.95
N LEU A 440 -5.17 -14.38 6.51
CA LEU A 440 -6.38 -13.58 6.48
C LEU A 440 -5.99 -12.10 6.45
N THR A 441 -6.36 -11.40 5.40
CA THR A 441 -6.15 -9.96 5.27
C THR A 441 -7.42 -9.29 4.76
N PHE A 442 -7.56 -7.99 4.99
CA PHE A 442 -8.65 -7.20 4.44
C PHE A 442 -8.16 -5.78 4.17
N SER A 443 -8.75 -5.15 3.16
CA SER A 443 -8.35 -3.81 2.68
C SER A 443 -9.33 -2.72 3.12
N GLY A 444 -10.54 -3.07 3.58
CA GLY A 444 -11.57 -2.11 3.96
C GLY A 444 -12.82 -2.80 4.49
N LEU A 445 -13.72 -2.02 5.09
CA LEU A 445 -15.03 -2.51 5.56
C LEU A 445 -16.10 -1.44 5.34
N ASP A 446 -17.25 -1.87 4.84
CA ASP A 446 -18.44 -1.04 4.65
C ASP A 446 -19.58 -1.52 5.55
N LEU A 447 -20.19 -0.61 6.32
CA LEU A 447 -21.39 -0.90 7.09
C LEU A 447 -22.63 -0.65 6.23
N THR A 448 -22.95 -1.62 5.38
CA THR A 448 -24.03 -1.53 4.37
C THR A 448 -25.44 -1.50 4.97
N VAL A 449 -25.62 -2.01 6.19
CA VAL A 449 -26.83 -1.82 7.00
C VAL A 449 -26.38 -1.36 8.39
N ASP A 450 -26.95 -0.25 8.88
CA ASP A 450 -26.62 0.37 10.18
C ASP A 450 -27.93 0.85 10.84
N ARG A 451 -28.73 -0.09 11.33
CA ARG A 451 -30.00 0.17 12.02
C ARG A 451 -29.84 -0.12 13.52
N PRO A 452 -30.74 0.37 14.39
CA PRO A 452 -30.63 0.17 15.85
C PRO A 452 -30.64 -1.29 16.32
N ASP A 453 -31.20 -2.19 15.53
CA ASP A 453 -31.44 -3.62 15.83
C ASP A 453 -30.79 -4.59 14.84
N GLN A 454 -30.35 -4.11 13.68
CA GLN A 454 -29.71 -4.90 12.63
C GLN A 454 -28.55 -4.14 11.99
N ALA A 455 -27.46 -4.85 11.72
CA ALA A 455 -26.35 -4.31 10.96
C ALA A 455 -25.78 -5.34 9.98
N ARG A 456 -25.07 -4.86 8.95
CA ARG A 456 -24.37 -5.70 7.98
C ARG A 456 -23.05 -5.06 7.62
N VAL A 457 -21.96 -5.76 7.91
CA VAL A 457 -20.62 -5.38 7.47
C VAL A 457 -20.27 -6.18 6.23
N VAL A 458 -19.73 -5.50 5.22
CA VAL A 458 -19.18 -6.13 4.01
C VAL A 458 -17.71 -5.75 3.94
N ALA A 459 -16.83 -6.73 3.76
CA ALA A 459 -15.39 -6.52 3.69
C ALA A 459 -14.78 -7.33 2.54
N PRO A 460 -14.00 -6.72 1.63
CA PRO A 460 -13.03 -7.46 0.84
C PRO A 460 -12.00 -8.12 1.74
N ILE A 461 -11.84 -9.44 1.61
CA ILE A 461 -10.79 -10.19 2.31
C ILE A 461 -9.96 -11.01 1.32
N SER A 462 -8.72 -11.31 1.70
CA SER A 462 -7.98 -12.44 1.14
C SER A 462 -7.83 -13.51 2.21
N LEU A 463 -8.11 -14.76 1.86
CA LEU A 463 -8.10 -15.90 2.76
C LEU A 463 -7.27 -17.03 2.17
N GLY A 464 -6.24 -17.46 2.90
CA GLY A 464 -5.34 -18.53 2.49
C GLY A 464 -5.41 -19.72 3.44
N LEU A 465 -5.49 -20.92 2.87
CA LEU A 465 -5.50 -22.17 3.61
C LEU A 465 -4.18 -22.93 3.37
N ASN A 466 -3.58 -23.45 4.44
CA ASN A 466 -2.47 -24.38 4.28
C ASN A 466 -2.96 -25.77 3.85
N ASP A 467 -2.10 -26.45 3.11
CA ASP A 467 -2.25 -27.82 2.64
C ASP A 467 -0.95 -28.61 2.87
N ALA A 468 -0.91 -29.85 2.39
CA ALA A 468 0.27 -30.71 2.50
C ALA A 468 1.52 -30.18 1.75
N ARG A 469 1.37 -29.20 0.86
CA ARG A 469 2.46 -28.59 0.08
C ARG A 469 2.98 -27.29 0.69
N THR A 470 2.27 -26.74 1.67
CA THR A 470 2.65 -25.48 2.33
C THR A 470 3.98 -25.64 3.07
N ASN A 471 4.97 -24.82 2.70
CA ASN A 471 6.33 -24.86 3.23
C ASN A 471 6.91 -23.47 3.57
N SER A 472 6.06 -22.44 3.50
CA SER A 472 6.38 -21.04 3.78
C SER A 472 5.29 -20.42 4.67
N GLU A 473 5.65 -19.38 5.42
CA GLU A 473 4.70 -18.56 6.17
C GLU A 473 3.84 -17.66 5.26
N ASP A 474 4.31 -17.40 4.04
CA ASP A 474 3.61 -16.64 3.01
C ASP A 474 2.59 -17.54 2.30
N ILE A 475 1.49 -17.81 2.99
CA ILE A 475 0.39 -18.61 2.45
C ILE A 475 -0.47 -17.71 1.56
N GLU A 476 -0.45 -17.99 0.26
CA GLU A 476 -1.27 -17.31 -0.73
C GLU A 476 -2.75 -17.44 -0.38
N GLY A 477 -3.50 -16.36 -0.61
CA GLY A 477 -4.91 -16.28 -0.27
C GLY A 477 -5.75 -15.91 -1.48
N GLU A 478 -6.89 -16.60 -1.61
CA GLU A 478 -7.93 -16.27 -2.58
C GLU A 478 -8.78 -15.10 -2.05
N ARG A 479 -9.39 -14.34 -2.96
CA ARG A 479 -10.17 -13.16 -2.60
C ARG A 479 -11.65 -13.52 -2.39
N TYR A 480 -12.23 -12.96 -1.34
CA TYR A 480 -13.64 -13.16 -1.00
C TYR A 480 -14.31 -11.84 -0.59
N THR A 481 -15.64 -11.78 -0.77
CA THR A 481 -16.51 -10.82 -0.10
C THR A 481 -16.96 -11.48 1.20
N LEU A 482 -16.45 -10.99 2.32
CA LEU A 482 -16.98 -11.32 3.63
C LEU A 482 -18.23 -10.48 3.90
N THR A 483 -19.37 -11.13 4.12
CA THR A 483 -20.59 -10.46 4.61
C THR A 483 -20.91 -10.94 6.00
N VAL A 484 -20.89 -10.04 7.00
CA VAL A 484 -21.23 -10.33 8.39
C VAL A 484 -22.59 -9.71 8.72
N ASN A 485 -23.58 -10.54 9.03
CA ASN A 485 -24.88 -10.07 9.48
C ASN A 485 -24.92 -10.04 11.02
N LEU A 486 -25.32 -8.89 11.57
CA LEU A 486 -25.40 -8.67 13.02
C LEU A 486 -26.82 -8.31 13.44
N VAL A 487 -27.17 -8.74 14.65
CA VAL A 487 -28.45 -8.42 15.30
C VAL A 487 -28.21 -7.94 16.72
N ARG A 488 -29.06 -7.03 17.19
CA ARG A 488 -29.04 -6.55 18.57
C ARG A 488 -30.11 -7.26 19.40
N SER A 489 -29.73 -7.70 20.59
CA SER A 489 -30.64 -8.27 21.59
C SER A 489 -30.51 -7.53 22.92
N ALA A 490 -31.25 -7.97 23.94
CA ALA A 490 -31.08 -7.49 25.32
C ALA A 490 -29.66 -7.71 25.87
N ARG A 491 -28.86 -8.60 25.28
CA ARG A 491 -27.46 -8.87 25.64
C ARG A 491 -26.45 -8.04 24.83
N GLY A 492 -26.93 -7.11 23.99
CA GLY A 492 -26.10 -6.33 23.08
C GLY A 492 -26.04 -6.91 21.66
N TRP A 493 -25.07 -6.42 20.89
CA TRP A 493 -24.83 -6.87 19.50
C TRP A 493 -24.15 -8.24 19.42
N ALA A 494 -24.57 -9.05 18.47
CA ALA A 494 -23.96 -10.34 18.15
C ALA A 494 -23.94 -10.61 16.63
N VAL A 495 -22.97 -11.42 16.19
CA VAL A 495 -22.99 -11.99 14.84
C VAL A 495 -24.12 -13.02 14.77
N LYS A 496 -25.01 -12.86 13.80
CA LYS A 496 -26.05 -13.84 13.50
C LYS A 496 -25.48 -14.97 12.64
N ASP A 497 -24.84 -14.58 11.54
CA ASP A 497 -24.22 -15.45 10.55
C ASP A 497 -23.24 -14.61 9.72
N TRP A 498 -22.37 -15.28 8.95
CA TRP A 498 -21.56 -14.63 7.92
C TRP A 498 -21.35 -15.53 6.71
N THR A 499 -21.08 -14.93 5.56
CA THR A 499 -20.77 -15.63 4.31
C THR A 499 -19.44 -15.21 3.73
N LEU A 500 -18.85 -16.11 2.95
CA LEU A 500 -17.78 -15.81 1.99
C LEU A 500 -18.29 -16.08 0.60
N ASP A 501 -18.35 -15.03 -0.21
CA ASP A 501 -18.65 -15.15 -1.62
C ASP A 501 -17.35 -14.93 -2.39
N GLU A 502 -16.95 -15.94 -3.17
CA GLU A 502 -15.73 -15.88 -3.96
C GLU A 502 -15.72 -14.64 -4.85
N ARG A 503 -14.60 -13.92 -4.85
CA ARG A 503 -14.39 -12.78 -5.73
C ARG A 503 -13.63 -13.25 -6.96
N GLY A 504 -14.37 -13.82 -7.90
CA GLY A 504 -13.87 -14.07 -9.24
C GLY A 504 -13.85 -12.80 -10.11
N GLY A 505 -13.49 -12.99 -11.38
CA GLY A 505 -13.52 -11.95 -12.39
C GLY A 505 -12.22 -11.18 -12.49
N GLU A 506 -11.06 -11.86 -12.47
CA GLU A 506 -9.92 -11.30 -13.18
C GLU A 506 -10.40 -10.97 -14.61
N LEU A 507 -10.03 -9.81 -15.12
CA LEU A 507 -10.51 -9.37 -16.44
C LEU A 507 -10.07 -10.32 -17.56
N TYR A 508 -9.12 -11.18 -17.25
CA TYR A 508 -8.58 -12.25 -18.06
C TYR A 508 -8.70 -13.52 -17.24
N GLU A 509 -9.78 -14.28 -17.44
CA GLU A 509 -9.69 -15.71 -17.16
C GLU A 509 -8.69 -16.29 -18.18
N GLU A 510 -7.73 -17.09 -17.73
CA GLU A 510 -6.91 -17.89 -18.65
C GLU A 510 -7.88 -18.81 -19.43
N GLU A 511 -7.98 -18.61 -20.75
CA GLU A 511 -8.66 -19.55 -21.66
C GLU A 511 -7.96 -20.91 -21.72
#